data_AF-A0A946TKU3-F1
#
_entry.id   AF-A0A946TKU3-F1
#
_cell.length_a   1.000
_cell.length_b   1.000
_cell.length_c   1.000
_cell.angle_alpha   90.00
_cell.angle_beta   90.00
_cell.angle_gamma   90.00
#
_symmetry.space_group_name_H-M   'P 1'
#
loop_
_entity.id
_entity.type
_entity.pdbx_description
1 polymer ?
#
loop_
_entity_poly.entity_id
_entity_poly.type
_entity_poly.pdbx_seq_one_letter_code
_entity_poly.pdbx_strand_id
1 'polypeptide(L)'
;QQQDLSVLAVEKGFRLDLEGMELSGRFDRVEMVEGGVKVIDFKTSAVRTQDQVDADLQLSVYAMACEKVFDLPCKELCFLFLREDGVTEVLTKRNDSQLSDSKKQILFVDKAIESKDFRPTPSKRTCNWCPYRNVCDMAS
;
A
#
# COMPACT_ATOMS: atom_id res chain seq x y z
N GLN A 1 -26.41 11.27 6.94
CA GLN A 1 -25.74 12.52 6.54
C GLN A 1 -24.62 12.12 5.61
N GLN A 2 -24.64 12.59 4.37
CA GLN A 2 -23.58 12.34 3.40
C GLN A 2 -22.51 13.40 3.70
N GLN A 3 -21.39 13.00 4.31
CA GLN A 3 -20.27 13.92 4.48
C GLN A 3 -19.82 14.38 3.11
N ASP A 4 -19.67 15.69 2.95
CA ASP A 4 -19.24 16.34 1.72
C ASP A 4 -17.74 16.06 1.53
N LEU A 5 -17.42 14.87 1.04
CA LEU A 5 -16.05 14.43 0.79
C LEU A 5 -15.53 15.17 -0.45
N SER A 6 -14.72 16.20 -0.23
CA SER A 6 -14.07 16.94 -1.31
C SER A 6 -12.89 16.13 -1.83
N VAL A 7 -12.97 15.72 -3.11
CA VAL A 7 -11.86 15.02 -3.77
C VAL A 7 -10.68 15.99 -3.93
N LEU A 8 -9.58 15.71 -3.24
CA LEU A 8 -8.35 16.49 -3.28
C LEU A 8 -7.50 16.13 -4.49
N ALA A 9 -7.39 14.83 -4.80
CA ALA A 9 -6.55 14.33 -5.87
C ALA A 9 -7.02 12.98 -6.41
N VAL A 10 -6.72 12.71 -7.67
CA VAL A 10 -6.94 11.43 -8.37
C VAL A 10 -5.70 11.13 -9.19
N GLU A 11 -5.25 9.87 -9.19
CA GLU A 11 -4.09 9.39 -9.98
C GLU A 11 -2.81 10.23 -9.74
N LYS A 12 -2.63 10.74 -8.52
CA LYS A 12 -1.53 11.65 -8.19
C LYS A 12 -0.26 10.89 -7.87
N GLY A 13 0.79 11.13 -8.65
CA GLY A 13 2.12 10.57 -8.39
C GLY A 13 2.79 11.17 -7.16
N PHE A 14 3.64 10.38 -6.50
CA PHE A 14 4.49 10.82 -5.40
C PHE A 14 5.89 10.22 -5.48
N ARG A 15 6.83 10.87 -4.78
CA ARG A 15 8.18 10.37 -4.50
C ARG A 15 8.49 10.58 -3.03
N LEU A 16 9.07 9.56 -2.40
CA LEU A 16 9.56 9.57 -1.04
C LEU A 16 11.05 9.27 -1.05
N ASP A 17 11.81 10.07 -0.31
CA ASP A 17 13.18 9.73 0.05
C ASP A 17 13.13 9.00 1.40
N LEU A 18 13.52 7.74 1.39
CA LEU A 18 13.65 6.89 2.56
C LEU A 18 15.14 6.59 2.76
N GLU A 19 15.83 7.47 3.50
CA GLU A 19 17.26 7.29 3.84
C GLU A 19 18.17 7.12 2.61
N GLY A 20 17.92 7.91 1.56
CA GLY A 20 18.68 7.88 0.32
C GLY A 20 18.14 6.91 -0.75
N MET A 21 17.17 6.06 -0.39
CA MET A 21 16.42 5.26 -1.35
C MET A 21 15.17 6.02 -1.80
N GLU A 22 15.01 6.21 -3.12
CA GLU A 22 13.82 6.84 -3.68
C GLU A 22 12.72 5.79 -3.94
N LEU A 23 11.61 5.91 -3.21
CA LEU A 23 10.38 5.16 -3.46
C LEU A 23 9.37 6.05 -4.18
N SER A 24 8.88 5.59 -5.33
CA SER A 24 7.86 6.32 -6.08
C SER A 24 6.60 5.48 -6.26
N GLY A 25 5.47 6.16 -6.43
CA GLY A 25 4.17 5.53 -6.60
C GLY A 25 3.10 6.52 -7.01
N ARG A 26 1.84 6.08 -6.93
CA ARG A 26 0.69 6.88 -7.30
C ARG A 26 -0.49 6.56 -6.39
N PHE A 27 -1.19 7.58 -5.93
CA PHE A 27 -2.47 7.43 -5.26
C PHE A 27 -3.59 7.26 -6.28
N ASP A 28 -4.53 6.34 -6.04
CA ASP A 28 -5.74 6.23 -6.86
C ASP A 28 -6.67 7.44 -6.62
N ARG A 29 -7.07 7.66 -5.35
CA ARG A 29 -7.92 8.79 -4.93
C ARG A 29 -7.58 9.27 -3.52
N VAL A 30 -7.59 10.58 -3.33
CA VAL A 30 -7.39 11.25 -2.04
C VAL A 30 -8.51 12.25 -1.81
N GLU A 31 -9.07 12.25 -0.61
CA GLU A 31 -10.17 13.12 -0.21
C GLU A 31 -9.81 13.91 1.04
N MET A 32 -10.31 15.14 1.12
CA MET A 32 -10.26 15.94 2.34
C MET A 32 -11.25 15.38 3.36
N VAL A 33 -10.78 15.23 4.60
CA VAL A 33 -11.59 14.89 5.76
C VAL A 33 -11.25 15.82 6.92
N GLU A 34 -12.02 15.75 8.00
CA GLU A 34 -11.72 16.55 9.19
C GLU A 34 -10.31 16.26 9.72
N GLY A 35 -9.48 17.30 9.72
CA GLY A 35 -8.12 17.24 10.26
C GLY A 35 -7.07 16.58 9.37
N GLY A 36 -7.37 16.22 8.11
CA GLY A 36 -6.36 15.68 7.19
C GLY A 36 -6.95 15.07 5.92
N VAL A 37 -6.37 13.96 5.46
CA VAL A 37 -6.80 13.28 4.23
C VAL A 37 -7.18 11.82 4.45
N LYS A 38 -8.11 11.33 3.61
CA LYS A 38 -8.42 9.90 3.42
C LYS A 38 -7.89 9.46 2.07
N VAL A 39 -7.15 8.36 2.04
CA VAL A 39 -6.74 7.71 0.77
C VAL A 39 -7.67 6.55 0.49
N ILE A 40 -8.14 6.46 -0.75
CA ILE A 40 -8.96 5.36 -1.24
C ILE A 40 -8.19 4.70 -2.38
N ASP A 41 -8.00 3.38 -2.29
CA ASP A 41 -7.38 2.55 -3.31
C ASP A 41 -8.42 1.52 -3.79
N PHE A 42 -8.63 1.48 -5.11
CA PHE A 42 -9.70 0.69 -5.72
C PHE A 42 -9.20 -0.72 -6.02
N LYS A 43 -9.92 -1.73 -5.54
CA LYS A 43 -9.59 -3.14 -5.75
C LYS A 43 -10.73 -3.89 -6.44
N THR A 44 -10.40 -4.72 -7.41
CA THR A 44 -11.34 -5.66 -8.06
C THR A 44 -11.14 -7.11 -7.61
N SER A 45 -10.20 -7.35 -6.70
CA SER A 45 -9.93 -8.68 -6.14
C SER A 45 -11.00 -9.10 -5.12
N ALA A 46 -10.88 -10.33 -4.61
CA ALA A 46 -11.62 -10.74 -3.42
C ALA A 46 -11.37 -9.78 -2.24
N VAL A 47 -12.40 -9.58 -1.41
CA VAL A 47 -12.32 -8.75 -0.21
C VAL A 47 -11.27 -9.33 0.73
N ARG A 48 -10.39 -8.46 1.23
CA ARG A 48 -9.37 -8.82 2.22
C ARG A 48 -9.94 -8.72 3.63
N THR A 49 -9.42 -9.53 4.54
CA THR A 49 -9.78 -9.44 5.96
C THR A 49 -9.21 -8.17 6.59
N GLN A 50 -9.78 -7.72 7.70
CA GLN A 50 -9.28 -6.53 8.42
C GLN A 50 -7.77 -6.65 8.73
N ASP A 51 -7.33 -7.78 9.28
CA ASP A 51 -5.92 -8.02 9.59
C ASP A 51 -5.00 -7.91 8.35
N GLN A 52 -5.47 -8.34 7.18
CA GLN A 52 -4.71 -8.22 5.93
C GLN A 52 -4.59 -6.77 5.48
N VAL A 53 -5.62 -5.95 5.70
CA VAL A 53 -5.61 -4.52 5.36
C VAL A 53 -4.79 -3.72 6.37
N ASP A 54 -4.85 -4.09 7.65
CA ASP A 54 -4.06 -3.48 8.73
C ASP A 54 -2.57 -3.75 8.58
N ALA A 55 -2.18 -4.90 8.02
CA ALA A 55 -0.79 -5.26 7.74
C ALA A 55 -0.32 -4.87 6.33
N ASP A 56 -1.17 -4.25 5.51
CA ASP A 56 -0.83 -3.97 4.12
C ASP A 56 0.24 -2.85 3.99
N LEU A 57 1.36 -3.20 3.35
CA LEU A 57 2.51 -2.31 3.16
C LEU A 57 2.21 -1.18 2.16
N GLN A 58 1.40 -1.42 1.12
CA GLN A 58 1.04 -0.39 0.13
C GLN A 58 0.29 0.76 0.81
N LEU A 59 -0.67 0.44 1.68
CA LEU A 59 -1.39 1.46 2.46
C LEU A 59 -0.48 2.22 3.42
N SER A 60 0.53 1.57 4.02
CA SER A 60 1.54 2.26 4.83
C SER A 60 2.39 3.23 3.99
N VAL A 61 2.73 2.86 2.75
CA VAL A 61 3.45 3.76 1.83
C VAL A 61 2.60 4.99 1.49
N TYR A 62 1.31 4.81 1.22
CA TYR A 62 0.40 5.94 1.01
C TYR A 62 0.31 6.86 2.22
N ALA A 63 0.23 6.30 3.43
CA ALA A 63 0.21 7.09 4.66
C ALA A 63 1.46 7.96 4.81
N MET A 64 2.66 7.39 4.58
CA MET A 64 3.93 8.15 4.58
C MET A 64 3.97 9.22 3.49
N ALA A 65 3.37 8.95 2.33
CA ALA A 65 3.36 9.90 1.22
C ALA A 65 2.40 11.08 1.42
N CYS A 66 1.36 10.95 2.26
CA CYS A 66 0.36 12.00 2.45
C CYS A 66 0.98 13.30 2.98
N GLU A 67 1.75 13.24 4.06
CA GLU A 67 2.39 14.42 4.64
C GLU A 67 3.33 15.09 3.66
N LYS A 68 4.09 14.31 2.88
CA LYS A 68 5.06 14.84 1.92
C LYS A 68 4.41 15.54 0.72
N VAL A 69 3.25 15.05 0.28
CA VAL A 69 2.61 15.47 -0.97
C VAL A 69 1.55 16.54 -0.75
N PHE A 70 0.86 16.48 0.39
CA PHE A 70 -0.29 17.35 0.68
C PHE A 70 -0.07 18.27 1.89
N ASP A 71 1.06 18.16 2.61
CA ASP A 71 1.30 18.83 3.90
C ASP A 71 0.16 18.58 4.92
N LEU A 72 -0.47 17.40 4.84
CA LEU A 72 -1.60 17.00 5.67
C LEU A 72 -1.40 15.57 6.21
N PRO A 73 -1.83 15.30 7.45
CA PRO A 73 -1.73 13.97 8.02
C PRO A 73 -2.71 13.01 7.33
N CYS A 74 -2.30 11.76 7.14
CA CYS A 74 -3.19 10.68 6.72
C CYS A 74 -4.09 10.26 7.89
N LYS A 75 -5.39 10.51 7.79
CA LYS A 75 -6.35 10.18 8.87
C LYS A 75 -6.98 8.81 8.71
N GLU A 76 -7.16 8.37 7.47
CA GLU A 76 -7.79 7.11 7.14
C GLU A 76 -7.28 6.58 5.79
N LEU A 77 -7.21 5.27 5.67
CA LEU A 77 -6.87 4.56 4.44
C LEU A 77 -8.02 3.59 4.17
N CYS A 78 -8.37 3.40 2.91
CA CYS A 78 -9.46 2.53 2.50
C CYS A 78 -9.05 1.69 1.31
N PHE A 79 -9.28 0.38 1.40
CA PHE A 79 -9.50 -0.41 0.20
C PHE A 79 -10.99 -0.41 -0.13
N LEU A 80 -11.32 0.09 -1.32
CA LEU A 80 -12.66 0.05 -1.88
C LEU A 80 -12.76 -1.11 -2.87
N PHE A 81 -13.37 -2.21 -2.45
CA PHE A 81 -13.56 -3.39 -3.27
C PHE A 81 -14.80 -3.22 -4.16
N LEU A 82 -14.59 -3.20 -5.48
CA LEU A 82 -15.61 -3.08 -6.50
C LEU A 82 -15.87 -4.47 -7.10
N ARG A 83 -17.02 -5.07 -6.75
CA ARG A 83 -17.40 -6.42 -7.17
C ARG A 83 -18.83 -6.42 -7.74
N GLU A 84 -19.18 -7.49 -8.46
CA GLU A 84 -20.52 -7.63 -9.06
C GLU A 84 -21.63 -7.66 -8.00
N ASP A 85 -21.34 -8.22 -6.83
CA ASP A 85 -22.24 -8.31 -5.68
C ASP A 85 -22.30 -7.00 -4.87
N GLY A 86 -21.51 -5.99 -5.22
CA GLY A 86 -21.57 -4.64 -4.65
C GLY A 86 -20.21 -4.04 -4.33
N VAL A 87 -20.26 -2.98 -3.51
CA VAL A 87 -19.08 -2.24 -3.06
C VAL A 87 -18.85 -2.53 -1.58
N THR A 88 -17.61 -2.89 -1.21
CA THR A 88 -17.20 -3.10 0.18
C THR A 88 -16.03 -2.21 0.52
N GLU A 89 -16.14 -1.44 1.61
CA GLU A 89 -15.03 -0.66 2.15
C GLU A 89 -14.35 -1.44 3.28
N VAL A 90 -13.02 -1.44 3.30
CA VAL A 90 -12.25 -1.88 4.48
C VAL A 90 -11.31 -0.74 4.86
N LEU A 91 -11.60 -0.15 6.02
CA LEU A 91 -10.90 1.03 6.53
C LEU A 91 -9.77 0.62 7.46
N THR A 92 -8.68 1.38 7.44
CA THR A 92 -7.56 1.20 8.36
C THR A 92 -6.86 2.52 8.65
N LYS A 93 -6.01 2.52 9.68
CA LYS A 93 -5.18 3.66 10.08
C LYS A 93 -3.76 3.17 10.32
N ARG A 94 -2.82 4.11 10.36
CA ARG A 94 -1.43 3.84 10.74
C ARG A 94 -1.02 4.77 11.86
N ASN A 95 -0.39 4.21 12.89
CA ASN A 95 0.34 4.97 13.89
C ASN A 95 1.84 5.03 13.53
N ASP A 96 2.58 5.90 14.23
CA ASP A 96 4.00 6.14 13.96
C ASP A 96 4.86 4.87 14.05
N SER A 97 4.54 3.95 14.97
CA SER A 97 5.25 2.68 15.09
C SER A 97 5.06 1.82 13.85
N GLN A 98 3.83 1.70 13.35
CA GLN A 98 3.52 0.94 12.13
C GLN A 98 4.19 1.55 10.89
N LEU A 99 4.26 2.88 10.80
CA LEU A 99 4.96 3.57 9.73
C LEU A 99 6.47 3.33 9.81
N SER A 100 7.04 3.44 11.01
CA SER A 100 8.45 3.11 11.27
C SER A 100 8.78 1.66 10.86
N ASP A 101 7.96 0.69 11.24
CA ASP A 101 8.21 -0.72 10.91
C ASP A 101 8.06 -0.99 9.41
N SER A 102 7.08 -0.34 8.76
CA SER A 102 6.95 -0.38 7.30
C SER A 102 8.19 0.20 6.60
N LYS A 103 8.73 1.32 7.09
CA LYS A 103 9.98 1.90 6.59
C LYS A 103 11.16 0.94 6.75
N LYS A 104 11.31 0.30 7.92
CA LYS A 104 12.36 -0.71 8.15
C LYS A 104 12.24 -1.88 7.19
N GLN A 105 11.03 -2.39 6.95
CA GLN A 105 10.79 -3.47 6.00
C GLN A 105 11.20 -3.08 4.58
N ILE A 106 10.85 -1.88 4.15
CA ILE A 106 11.23 -1.36 2.83
C ILE A 106 12.75 -1.27 2.69
N LEU A 107 13.43 -0.67 3.67
CA LEU A 107 14.90 -0.55 3.67
C LEU A 107 15.62 -1.91 3.76
N PHE A 108 15.00 -2.89 4.42
CA PHE A 108 15.51 -4.26 4.42
C PHE A 108 15.46 -4.89 3.02
N VAL A 109 14.34 -4.73 2.31
CA VAL A 109 14.18 -5.22 0.94
C VAL A 109 15.14 -4.51 -0.01
N ASP A 110 15.28 -3.19 0.13
CA ASP A 110 16.22 -2.38 -0.65
C ASP A 110 17.66 -2.90 -0.54
N LYS A 111 18.17 -3.10 0.69
CA LYS A 111 19.51 -3.68 0.92
C LYS A 111 19.68 -5.07 0.32
N ALA A 112 18.64 -5.92 0.38
CA ALA A 112 18.69 -7.24 -0.26
C ALA A 112 18.81 -7.12 -1.79
N ILE A 113 18.10 -6.18 -2.41
CA ILE A 113 18.19 -5.90 -3.84
C ILE A 113 19.58 -5.36 -4.21
N GLU A 114 20.10 -4.36 -3.48
CA GLU A 114 21.43 -3.78 -3.72
C GLU A 114 22.55 -4.82 -3.62
N SER A 115 22.45 -5.70 -2.62
CA SER A 115 23.40 -6.81 -2.42
C SER A 115 23.19 -8.01 -3.35
N LYS A 116 22.19 -7.93 -4.25
CA LYS A 116 21.80 -9.00 -5.19
C LYS A 116 21.39 -10.31 -4.50
N ASP A 117 20.84 -10.22 -3.30
CA ASP A 117 20.26 -11.35 -2.59
C ASP A 117 18.87 -11.68 -3.13
N PHE A 118 18.84 -12.51 -4.18
CA PHE A 118 17.62 -12.97 -4.83
C PHE A 118 17.28 -14.43 -4.51
N ARG A 119 17.66 -14.91 -3.32
CA ARG A 119 17.35 -16.28 -2.90
C ARG A 119 15.84 -16.52 -2.95
N PRO A 120 15.36 -17.58 -3.64
CA PRO A 120 13.93 -17.82 -3.78
C PRO A 120 13.31 -18.22 -2.43
N THR A 121 12.15 -17.66 -2.13
CA THR A 121 11.31 -18.02 -0.97
C THR A 121 10.03 -18.70 -1.46
N PRO A 122 10.12 -19.94 -1.99
CA PRO A 122 8.99 -20.58 -2.65
C PRO A 122 7.85 -20.88 -1.67
N SER A 123 6.63 -20.78 -2.19
CA SER A 123 5.43 -21.27 -1.50
C SER A 123 4.42 -21.71 -2.54
N LYS A 124 3.60 -22.72 -2.23
CA LYS A 124 2.53 -23.18 -3.15
C LYS A 124 1.69 -22.03 -3.70
N ARG A 125 1.37 -21.06 -2.84
CA ARG A 125 0.57 -19.88 -3.23
C ARG A 125 1.32 -19.00 -4.22
N THR A 126 2.57 -18.63 -3.94
CA THR A 126 3.37 -17.74 -4.80
C THR A 126 3.76 -18.42 -6.11
N CYS A 127 4.23 -19.67 -6.03
CA CYS A 127 4.73 -20.42 -7.18
C CYS A 127 3.63 -20.77 -8.19
N ASN A 128 2.38 -20.96 -7.75
CA ASN A 128 1.26 -21.24 -8.65
C ASN A 128 0.96 -20.11 -9.64
N TRP A 129 1.23 -18.87 -9.27
CA TRP A 129 0.99 -17.69 -10.12
C TRP A 129 2.29 -17.03 -10.61
N CYS A 130 3.45 -17.64 -10.33
CA CYS A 130 4.74 -17.07 -10.67
C CYS A 130 5.06 -17.32 -12.16
N PRO A 131 5.28 -16.28 -12.98
CA PRO A 131 5.64 -16.45 -14.39
C PRO A 131 7.01 -17.11 -14.59
N TYR A 132 7.88 -17.07 -13.58
CA TYR A 132 9.22 -17.69 -13.60
C TYR A 132 9.23 -19.14 -13.07
N ARG A 133 8.07 -19.75 -12.83
CA ARG A 133 7.98 -21.12 -12.31
C ARG A 133 8.80 -22.14 -13.10
N ASN A 134 8.80 -22.04 -14.42
CA ASN A 134 9.48 -23.00 -15.31
C ASN A 134 11.01 -22.88 -15.30
N VAL A 135 11.56 -21.80 -14.74
CA VAL A 135 13.02 -21.54 -14.69
C VAL A 135 13.53 -21.47 -13.25
N CYS A 136 12.68 -21.76 -12.27
CA CYS A 136 13.02 -21.72 -10.85
C CYS A 136 13.09 -23.15 -10.31
N ASP A 137 14.32 -23.61 -10.04
CA ASP A 137 14.59 -24.96 -9.53
C ASP A 137 13.97 -25.24 -8.13
N MET A 138 13.52 -24.19 -7.45
CA MET A 138 12.95 -24.23 -6.10
C MET A 138 11.42 -24.09 -6.10
N ALA A 139 10.77 -24.00 -7.27
CA ALA A 139 9.31 -23.85 -7.34
C ALA A 139 8.59 -25.07 -6.72
N SER A 140 7.61 -24.82 -5.85
CA SER A 140 6.84 -25.86 -5.13
C SER A 140 5.34 -25.63 -5.14
#